data_AF-A0A1H2CYR0-F1
#
_entry.id   AF-A0A1H2CYR0-F1
#
_cell.length_a   1.000
_cell.length_b   1.000
_cell.length_c   1.000
_cell.angle_alpha   90.00
_cell.angle_beta   90.00
_cell.angle_gamma   90.00
#
_symmetry.space_group_name_H-M   'P 1'
#
loop_
_entity.id
_entity.type
_entity.pdbx_description
1 polymer ?
#
loop_
_entity_poly.entity_id
_entity_poly.type
_entity_poly.pdbx_seq_one_letter_code
_entity_poly.pdbx_strand_id
1 'polypeptide(L)'
;MTEQAEQHGLVPVQPGPPEPSPWEDYLAAAGELDAIRRAASVVAGEHAATVEAARQELTSVRARLSPQRARLARDFRVPENDLSPQPSEQATAMERVAGGPPAVLAALREARATADAADNAFVGPGPSGAGRPWVRNLVVYGPFAAVVLLVQVLLFLVAPPGSPSTYMLLCGLSMPLLAFGLGWATIGFVYGGDGVPVDRTPVLGVVACLTPVLLTCAGTGLQALFN
;
A
#
# COMPACT_ATOMS: atom_id res chain seq x y z
N MET A 1 -40.41 -23.75 -104.71
CA MET A 1 -39.68 -24.49 -103.66
C MET A 1 -38.85 -23.49 -102.87
N THR A 2 -39.46 -22.77 -101.94
CA THR A 2 -38.79 -21.81 -101.03
C THR A 2 -39.71 -21.65 -99.82
N GLU A 3 -39.72 -22.65 -98.95
CA GLU A 3 -40.31 -22.61 -97.60
C GLU A 3 -39.27 -23.18 -96.64
N GLN A 4 -38.20 -22.41 -96.42
CA GLN A 4 -37.18 -22.70 -95.44
C GLN A 4 -36.60 -21.35 -95.00
N ALA A 5 -37.13 -20.82 -93.90
CA ALA A 5 -36.39 -20.01 -92.93
C ALA A 5 -37.38 -19.19 -92.08
N GLU A 6 -38.08 -19.84 -91.15
CA GLU A 6 -38.60 -19.15 -89.96
C GLU A 6 -38.94 -20.14 -88.83
N GLN A 7 -38.02 -21.06 -88.55
CA GLN A 7 -37.96 -21.72 -87.24
C GLN A 7 -36.90 -21.01 -86.40
N HIS A 8 -37.22 -19.78 -85.98
CA HIS A 8 -36.52 -19.16 -84.87
C HIS A 8 -36.87 -19.95 -83.61
N GLY A 9 -35.94 -20.80 -83.17
CA GLY A 9 -36.06 -21.57 -81.94
C GLY A 9 -36.26 -20.64 -80.75
N LEU A 10 -37.47 -20.67 -80.19
CA LEU A 10 -37.73 -20.19 -78.84
C LEU A 10 -36.94 -21.10 -77.90
N VAL A 11 -35.77 -20.63 -77.44
CA VAL A 11 -35.06 -21.24 -76.32
C VAL A 11 -36.04 -21.23 -75.14
N PRO A 12 -36.43 -22.39 -74.58
CA PRO A 12 -37.31 -22.40 -73.42
C PRO A 12 -36.59 -21.68 -72.28
N VAL A 13 -37.29 -20.70 -71.68
CA VAL A 13 -36.86 -20.03 -70.45
C VAL A 13 -36.54 -21.13 -69.44
N GLN A 14 -35.27 -21.26 -69.06
CA GLN A 14 -34.87 -22.12 -67.96
C GLN A 14 -35.64 -21.65 -66.72
N PRO A 15 -36.39 -22.53 -66.02
CA PRO A 15 -36.98 -22.16 -64.75
C PRO A 15 -35.86 -21.68 -63.84
N GLY A 16 -36.07 -20.51 -63.20
CA GLY A 16 -35.17 -20.03 -62.16
C GLY A 16 -34.96 -21.09 -61.08
N PRO A 17 -33.89 -20.97 -60.27
CA PRO A 17 -33.64 -21.93 -59.19
C PRO A 17 -34.92 -22.15 -58.39
N PRO A 18 -35.24 -23.42 -58.02
CA PRO A 18 -36.46 -23.72 -57.29
C PRO A 18 -36.50 -22.88 -56.03
N GLU A 19 -37.62 -22.18 -55.83
CA GLU A 19 -37.87 -21.45 -54.59
C GLU A 19 -37.74 -22.44 -53.42
N PRO A 20 -37.04 -22.06 -52.34
CA PRO A 20 -36.85 -22.94 -51.19
C PRO A 20 -38.20 -23.41 -50.69
N SER A 21 -38.29 -24.69 -50.36
CA SER A 21 -39.55 -25.24 -49.89
C SER A 21 -39.86 -24.70 -48.48
N PRO A 22 -41.13 -24.49 -48.12
CA PRO A 22 -41.50 -24.05 -46.76
C PRO A 22 -40.97 -24.97 -45.64
N TRP A 23 -40.67 -26.23 -45.97
CA TRP A 23 -40.04 -27.18 -45.05
C TRP A 23 -38.55 -26.90 -44.84
N GLU A 24 -37.82 -26.51 -45.88
CA GLU A 24 -36.41 -26.10 -45.76
C GLU A 24 -36.28 -24.82 -44.93
N ASP A 25 -37.18 -23.86 -45.12
CA ASP A 25 -37.24 -22.64 -44.31
C ASP A 25 -37.50 -22.95 -42.83
N TYR A 26 -38.43 -23.89 -42.55
CA TYR A 26 -38.68 -24.36 -41.19
C TYR A 26 -37.44 -25.00 -40.56
N LEU A 27 -36.76 -25.89 -41.29
CA LEU A 27 -35.55 -26.55 -40.79
C LEU A 27 -34.40 -25.56 -40.56
N ALA A 28 -34.25 -24.57 -41.43
CA ALA A 28 -33.28 -23.49 -41.26
C ALA A 28 -33.58 -22.68 -39.98
N ALA A 29 -34.84 -22.26 -39.79
CA ALA A 29 -35.27 -21.53 -38.60
C ALA A 29 -35.10 -22.36 -37.31
N ALA A 30 -35.40 -23.66 -37.36
CA ALA A 30 -35.20 -24.57 -36.22
C ALA A 30 -33.71 -24.75 -35.88
N GLY A 31 -32.84 -24.83 -36.90
CA GLY A 31 -31.39 -24.87 -36.73
C GLY A 31 -30.83 -23.58 -36.11
N GLU A 32 -31.33 -22.42 -36.54
CA GLU A 32 -30.97 -21.12 -35.96
C GLU A 32 -31.40 -21.03 -34.49
N LEU A 33 -32.63 -21.45 -34.17
CA LEU A 33 -33.12 -21.46 -32.79
C LEU A 33 -32.28 -22.36 -31.88
N ASP A 34 -31.88 -23.55 -32.35
CA ASP A 34 -31.02 -24.44 -31.59
C ASP A 34 -29.61 -23.84 -31.39
N ALA A 35 -29.07 -23.16 -32.40
CA ALA A 35 -27.80 -22.44 -32.28
C ALA A 35 -27.88 -21.32 -31.21
N ILE A 36 -28.97 -20.52 -31.22
CA ILE A 36 -29.22 -19.48 -30.21
C ILE A 36 -29.37 -20.09 -28.82
N ARG A 37 -30.14 -21.19 -28.70
CA ARG A 37 -30.32 -21.90 -27.42
C ARG A 37 -28.99 -22.39 -26.85
N ARG A 38 -28.14 -22.99 -27.69
CA ARG A 38 -26.80 -23.43 -27.27
C ARG A 38 -25.93 -22.26 -26.85
N ALA A 39 -25.90 -21.18 -27.62
CA ALA A 39 -25.16 -19.96 -27.26
C ALA A 39 -25.64 -19.38 -25.92
N ALA A 40 -26.95 -19.29 -25.70
CA ALA A 40 -27.53 -18.83 -24.45
C ALA A 40 -27.17 -19.74 -23.26
N SER A 41 -27.16 -21.06 -23.46
CA SER A 41 -26.77 -22.02 -22.42
C SER A 41 -25.30 -21.88 -22.00
N VAL A 42 -24.41 -21.58 -22.96
CA VAL A 42 -22.99 -21.34 -22.70
C VAL A 42 -22.81 -20.07 -21.86
N VAL A 43 -23.42 -18.96 -22.29
CA VAL A 43 -23.36 -17.67 -21.56
C VAL A 43 -23.95 -17.79 -20.16
N ALA A 44 -25.07 -18.51 -19.99
CA ALA A 44 -25.65 -18.77 -18.68
C ALA A 44 -24.72 -19.59 -17.77
N GLY A 45 -24.02 -20.58 -18.34
CA GLY A 45 -23.01 -21.37 -17.63
C GLY A 45 -21.83 -20.53 -17.15
N GLU A 46 -21.30 -19.65 -17.99
CA GLU A 46 -20.21 -18.73 -17.63
C GLU A 46 -20.63 -17.75 -16.52
N HIS A 47 -21.87 -17.25 -16.61
CA HIS A 47 -22.43 -16.37 -15.59
C HIS A 47 -22.58 -17.10 -14.24
N ALA A 48 -23.11 -18.32 -14.25
CA ALA A 48 -23.25 -19.14 -13.05
C ALA A 48 -21.89 -19.46 -12.41
N ALA A 49 -20.88 -19.80 -13.22
CA ALA A 49 -19.52 -20.04 -12.75
C ALA A 49 -18.90 -18.78 -12.11
N THR A 50 -19.13 -17.60 -12.70
CA THR A 50 -18.66 -16.32 -12.18
C THR A 50 -19.30 -15.99 -10.82
N VAL A 51 -20.61 -16.21 -10.69
CA VAL A 51 -21.34 -16.00 -9.42
C VAL A 51 -20.84 -16.96 -8.34
N GLU A 52 -20.60 -18.22 -8.68
CA GLU A 52 -20.07 -19.19 -7.72
C GLU A 52 -18.65 -18.84 -7.26
N ALA A 53 -17.77 -18.45 -8.19
CA ALA A 53 -16.45 -17.93 -7.84
C ALA A 53 -16.54 -16.69 -6.93
N ALA A 54 -17.49 -15.79 -7.19
CA ALA A 54 -17.70 -14.61 -6.33
C ALA A 54 -18.15 -15.00 -4.91
N ARG A 55 -19.02 -16.00 -4.76
CA ARG A 55 -19.43 -16.50 -3.43
C ARG A 55 -18.26 -17.12 -2.66
N GLN A 56 -17.41 -17.87 -3.35
CA GLN A 56 -16.20 -18.46 -2.76
C GLN A 56 -15.23 -17.38 -2.29
N GLU A 57 -14.96 -16.36 -3.12
CA GLU A 57 -14.11 -15.23 -2.73
C GLU A 57 -14.72 -14.42 -1.58
N LEU A 58 -16.03 -14.16 -1.58
CA LEU A 58 -16.69 -13.47 -0.47
C LEU A 58 -16.55 -14.24 0.85
N THR A 59 -16.65 -15.57 0.81
CA THR A 59 -16.45 -16.44 1.98
C THR A 59 -15.01 -16.35 2.48
N SER A 60 -14.04 -16.38 1.56
CA SER A 60 -12.61 -16.20 1.86
C SER A 60 -12.33 -14.84 2.51
N VAL A 61 -12.83 -13.75 1.93
CA VAL A 61 -12.67 -12.38 2.44
C VAL A 61 -13.27 -12.24 3.85
N ARG A 62 -14.48 -12.78 4.09
CA ARG A 62 -15.11 -12.78 5.42
C ARG A 62 -14.29 -13.55 6.46
N ALA A 63 -13.78 -14.72 6.08
CA ALA A 63 -12.93 -15.52 6.96
C ALA A 63 -11.63 -14.79 7.34
N ARG A 64 -11.10 -13.93 6.46
CA ARG A 64 -9.91 -13.12 6.70
C ARG A 64 -10.17 -11.88 7.55
N LEU A 65 -11.26 -11.16 7.28
CA LEU A 65 -11.59 -9.92 7.98
C LEU A 65 -12.02 -10.12 9.45
N SER A 66 -12.68 -11.24 9.76
CA SER A 66 -13.13 -11.54 11.13
C SER A 66 -11.99 -11.52 12.18
N PRO A 67 -10.88 -12.27 12.01
CA PRO A 67 -9.76 -12.22 12.94
C PRO A 67 -9.03 -10.87 12.93
N GLN A 68 -8.95 -10.18 11.78
CA GLN A 68 -8.34 -8.84 11.70
C GLN A 68 -9.10 -7.82 12.55
N ARG A 69 -10.44 -7.79 12.43
CA ARG A 69 -11.30 -6.90 13.23
C ARG A 69 -11.13 -7.17 14.73
N ALA A 70 -11.08 -8.45 15.12
CA ALA A 70 -10.88 -8.84 16.52
C ALA A 70 -9.52 -8.37 17.07
N ARG A 71 -8.45 -8.44 16.26
CA ARG A 71 -7.12 -7.93 16.63
C ARG A 71 -7.09 -6.41 16.73
N LEU A 72 -7.69 -5.69 15.78
CA LEU A 72 -7.78 -4.23 15.83
C LEU A 72 -8.51 -3.73 17.09
N ALA A 73 -9.62 -4.38 17.46
CA ALA A 73 -10.35 -4.04 18.67
C ALA A 73 -9.58 -4.38 19.96
N ARG A 74 -8.94 -5.56 20.01
CA ARG A 74 -8.25 -6.04 21.23
C ARG A 74 -6.88 -5.40 21.44
N ASP A 75 -6.03 -5.44 20.42
CA ASP A 75 -4.60 -5.12 20.54
C ASP A 75 -4.35 -3.63 20.28
N PHE A 76 -5.11 -3.03 19.37
CA PHE A 76 -4.98 -1.62 18.99
C PHE A 76 -6.06 -0.70 19.57
N ARG A 77 -7.06 -1.28 20.27
CA ARG A 77 -8.18 -0.56 20.92
C ARG A 77 -8.91 0.39 19.96
N VAL A 78 -9.01 0.02 18.69
CA VAL A 78 -9.79 0.78 17.70
C VAL A 78 -11.28 0.71 18.07
N PRO A 79 -11.99 1.84 18.16
CA PRO A 79 -13.43 1.85 18.43
C PRO A 79 -14.22 1.03 17.41
N GLU A 80 -15.21 0.26 17.85
CA GLU A 80 -16.01 -0.59 16.95
C GLU A 80 -16.77 0.20 15.89
N ASN A 81 -17.12 1.47 16.18
CA ASN A 81 -17.77 2.37 15.25
C ASN A 81 -16.88 2.68 14.04
N ASP A 82 -15.57 2.87 14.28
CA ASP A 82 -14.58 3.15 13.24
C ASP A 82 -14.27 1.90 12.39
N LEU A 83 -14.61 0.71 12.89
CA LEU A 83 -14.48 -0.55 12.15
C LEU A 83 -15.71 -0.84 11.28
N SER A 84 -16.78 -0.03 11.36
CA SER A 84 -17.98 -0.20 10.55
C SER A 84 -17.89 0.66 9.28
N PRO A 85 -18.27 0.14 8.09
CA PRO A 85 -18.19 0.91 6.86
C PRO A 85 -19.07 2.16 6.91
N GLN A 86 -18.49 3.32 6.62
CA GLN A 86 -19.21 4.58 6.58
C GLN A 86 -20.13 4.67 5.35
N PRO A 87 -21.18 5.50 5.36
CA PRO A 87 -22.11 5.62 4.22
C PRO A 87 -21.43 5.99 2.89
N SER A 88 -20.38 6.83 2.94
CA SER A 88 -19.57 7.19 1.76
C SER A 88 -18.83 5.99 1.19
N GLU A 89 -18.22 5.17 2.05
CA GLU A 89 -17.50 3.96 1.67
C GLU A 89 -18.45 2.91 1.07
N GLN A 90 -19.66 2.80 1.61
CA GLN A 90 -20.71 1.95 1.05
C GLN A 90 -21.13 2.40 -0.35
N ALA A 91 -21.26 3.72 -0.58
CA ALA A 91 -21.58 4.24 -1.90
C ALA A 91 -20.49 3.91 -2.93
N THR A 92 -19.21 4.12 -2.59
CA THR A 92 -18.08 3.74 -3.45
C THR A 92 -18.04 2.23 -3.72
N ALA A 93 -18.31 1.40 -2.72
CA ALA A 93 -18.38 -0.05 -2.90
C ALA A 93 -19.52 -0.44 -3.86
N MET A 94 -20.66 0.25 -3.77
CA MET A 94 -21.83 0.00 -4.62
C MET A 94 -21.56 0.36 -6.08
N GLU A 95 -20.82 1.45 -6.33
CA GLU A 95 -20.35 1.81 -7.68
C GLU A 95 -19.42 0.75 -8.28
N ARG A 96 -18.50 0.19 -7.49
CA ARG A 96 -17.58 -0.85 -7.97
C ARG A 96 -18.28 -2.15 -8.39
N VAL A 97 -19.41 -2.48 -7.76
CA VAL A 97 -20.17 -3.71 -8.08
C VAL A 97 -21.28 -3.49 -9.12
N ALA A 98 -21.53 -2.26 -9.55
CA ALA A 98 -22.61 -1.93 -10.48
C ALA A 98 -22.49 -2.61 -11.85
N GLY A 99 -21.27 -3.00 -12.26
CA GLY A 99 -20.99 -3.68 -13.52
C GLY A 99 -21.41 -5.17 -13.61
N GLY A 100 -22.15 -5.68 -12.63
CA GLY A 100 -22.63 -7.07 -12.60
C GLY A 100 -21.63 -8.08 -12.04
N PRO A 101 -21.87 -9.40 -12.19
CA PRO A 101 -21.07 -10.44 -11.55
C PRO A 101 -19.56 -10.43 -11.82
N PRO A 102 -19.05 -10.13 -13.03
CA PRO A 102 -17.60 -10.02 -13.21
C PRO A 102 -17.00 -8.85 -12.44
N ALA A 103 -17.72 -7.72 -12.33
CA ALA A 103 -17.29 -6.57 -11.52
C ALA A 103 -17.28 -6.91 -10.02
N VAL A 104 -18.30 -7.63 -9.54
CA VAL A 104 -18.35 -8.15 -8.16
C VAL A 104 -17.16 -9.06 -7.88
N LEU A 105 -16.87 -10.02 -8.77
CA LEU A 105 -15.74 -10.94 -8.60
C LEU A 105 -14.40 -10.18 -8.59
N ALA A 106 -14.22 -9.20 -9.47
CA ALA A 106 -13.03 -8.37 -9.50
C ALA A 106 -12.86 -7.57 -8.19
N ALA A 107 -13.92 -6.92 -7.72
CA ALA A 107 -13.92 -6.17 -6.47
C ALA A 107 -13.61 -7.07 -5.24
N LEU A 108 -14.11 -8.31 -5.22
CA LEU A 108 -13.81 -9.26 -4.14
C LEU A 108 -12.35 -9.74 -4.17
N ARG A 109 -11.78 -9.97 -5.36
CA ARG A 109 -10.35 -10.30 -5.50
C ARG A 109 -9.45 -9.16 -5.06
N GLU A 110 -9.81 -7.93 -5.39
CA GLU A 110 -9.13 -6.73 -4.92
C GLU A 110 -9.22 -6.63 -3.38
N ALA A 111 -10.42 -6.79 -2.81
CA ALA A 111 -10.63 -6.77 -1.37
C ALA A 111 -9.81 -7.83 -0.63
N ARG A 112 -9.69 -9.04 -1.22
CA ARG A 112 -8.82 -10.09 -0.68
C ARG A 112 -7.35 -9.70 -0.72
N ALA A 113 -6.86 -9.18 -1.85
CA ALA A 113 -5.48 -8.72 -1.97
C ALA A 113 -5.16 -7.62 -0.95
N THR A 114 -6.09 -6.69 -0.73
CA THR A 114 -5.96 -5.65 0.31
C THR A 114 -5.94 -6.26 1.72
N ALA A 115 -6.83 -7.20 2.02
CA ALA A 115 -6.88 -7.86 3.32
C ALA A 115 -5.60 -8.67 3.60
N ASP A 116 -5.05 -9.35 2.59
CA ASP A 116 -3.79 -10.09 2.70
C ASP A 116 -2.59 -9.14 2.86
N ALA A 117 -2.58 -8.00 2.16
CA ALA A 117 -1.56 -6.97 2.35
C ALA A 117 -1.60 -6.37 3.77
N ALA A 118 -2.79 -6.14 4.32
CA ALA A 118 -2.96 -5.69 5.70
C ALA A 118 -2.47 -6.74 6.72
N ASP A 119 -2.78 -8.02 6.51
CA ASP A 119 -2.26 -9.12 7.33
C ASP A 119 -0.74 -9.21 7.29
N ASN A 120 -0.13 -9.03 6.12
CA ASN A 120 1.31 -8.99 5.99
C ASN A 120 1.93 -7.77 6.70
N ALA A 121 1.22 -6.64 6.78
CA ALA A 121 1.65 -5.49 7.58
C ALA A 121 1.58 -5.78 9.10
N PHE A 122 0.68 -6.67 9.55
CA PHE A 122 0.64 -7.13 10.94
C PHE A 122 1.72 -8.17 11.28
N VAL A 123 2.19 -8.96 10.31
CA VAL A 123 3.13 -10.09 10.53
C VAL A 123 4.58 -9.77 10.13
N GLY A 124 4.81 -8.86 9.18
CA GLY A 124 6.14 -8.39 8.82
C GLY A 124 6.82 -7.66 9.97
N PRO A 125 8.10 -7.24 9.82
CA PRO A 125 8.58 -6.10 10.59
C PRO A 125 7.52 -5.04 10.37
N GLY A 126 6.82 -4.65 11.44
CA GLY A 126 5.63 -3.81 11.33
C GLY A 126 5.91 -2.63 10.41
N PRO A 127 4.88 -1.98 9.83
CA PRO A 127 5.12 -0.73 9.12
C PRO A 127 6.07 0.09 9.98
N SER A 128 7.12 0.65 9.37
CA SER A 128 7.98 1.64 10.02
C SER A 128 7.16 2.90 10.36
N GLY A 129 5.92 2.75 10.80
CA GLY A 129 5.06 3.72 11.39
C GLY A 129 5.68 4.11 12.71
N ALA A 130 6.09 5.38 12.75
CA ALA A 130 5.85 6.25 13.89
C ALA A 130 5.96 5.60 15.28
N GLY A 131 7.04 4.86 15.55
CA GLY A 131 7.65 5.00 16.86
C GLY A 131 7.81 6.50 17.05
N ARG A 132 7.09 7.09 18.02
CA ARG A 132 7.00 8.53 18.30
C ARG A 132 8.28 9.20 17.77
N PRO A 133 8.24 10.14 16.80
CA PRO A 133 9.44 10.63 16.12
C PRO A 133 10.60 10.95 17.07
N TRP A 134 10.28 11.40 18.29
CA TRP A 134 11.22 11.56 19.38
C TRP A 134 12.00 10.29 19.74
N VAL A 135 11.38 9.12 19.90
CA VAL A 135 12.03 7.88 20.34
C VAL A 135 13.01 7.40 19.28
N ARG A 136 12.59 7.38 18.00
CA ARG A 136 13.46 7.06 16.87
C ARG A 136 14.67 8.00 16.83
N ASN A 137 14.42 9.30 16.95
CA ASN A 137 15.48 10.29 16.86
C ASN A 137 16.40 10.23 18.10
N LEU A 138 15.88 9.93 19.30
CA LEU A 138 16.65 9.75 20.53
C LEU A 138 17.58 8.52 20.46
N VAL A 139 17.14 7.42 19.86
CA VAL A 139 17.98 6.23 19.64
C VAL A 139 19.16 6.54 18.71
N VAL A 140 19.01 7.47 17.78
CA VAL A 140 20.10 7.88 16.87
C VAL A 140 20.98 8.94 17.53
N TYR A 141 20.43 9.99 18.12
CA TYR A 141 21.22 11.05 18.77
C TYR A 141 21.90 10.59 20.07
N GLY A 142 21.30 9.62 20.80
CA GLY A 142 21.74 9.15 22.11
C GLY A 142 23.17 8.58 22.12
N PRO A 143 23.53 7.64 21.23
CA PRO A 143 24.89 7.11 21.12
C PRO A 143 25.92 8.20 20.81
N PHE A 144 25.60 9.15 19.91
CA PHE A 144 26.51 10.26 19.61
C PHE A 144 26.70 11.19 20.82
N ALA A 145 25.63 11.51 21.54
CA ALA A 145 25.71 12.28 22.79
C ALA A 145 26.50 11.55 23.88
N ALA A 146 26.36 10.22 23.98
CA ALA A 146 27.11 9.39 24.91
C ALA A 146 28.61 9.36 24.60
N VAL A 147 28.99 9.28 23.32
CA VAL A 147 30.39 9.39 22.89
C VAL A 147 30.97 10.75 23.25
N VAL A 148 30.23 11.84 23.00
CA VAL A 148 30.66 13.20 23.39
C VAL A 148 30.84 13.31 24.90
N LEU A 149 29.90 12.79 25.69
CA LEU A 149 30.00 12.76 27.14
C LEU A 149 31.23 11.96 27.62
N LEU A 150 31.47 10.78 27.04
CA LEU A 150 32.59 9.92 27.39
C LEU A 150 33.93 10.60 27.10
N VAL A 151 34.07 11.26 25.95
CA VAL A 151 35.26 12.06 25.61
C VAL A 151 35.45 13.22 26.58
N GLN A 152 34.38 13.94 26.96
CA GLN A 152 34.46 15.02 27.95
C GLN A 152 34.92 14.51 29.33
N VAL A 153 34.41 13.36 29.78
CA VAL A 153 34.82 12.74 31.05
C VAL A 153 36.30 12.33 31.00
N LEU A 154 36.75 11.71 29.91
CA LEU A 154 38.16 11.34 29.72
C LEU A 154 39.08 12.56 29.73
N LEU A 155 38.71 13.63 29.03
CA LEU A 155 39.47 14.88 29.03
C LEU A 155 39.53 15.51 30.42
N PHE A 156 38.43 15.48 31.18
CA PHE A 156 38.41 15.98 32.55
C PHE A 156 39.33 15.18 33.47
N LEU A 157 39.35 13.84 33.35
CA LEU A 157 40.19 12.97 34.17
C LEU A 157 41.69 13.09 33.86
N VAL A 158 42.05 13.38 32.61
CA VAL A 158 43.44 13.43 32.14
C VAL A 158 44.01 14.86 32.20
N ALA A 159 43.16 15.89 32.23
CA ALA A 159 43.59 17.28 32.23
C ALA A 159 44.37 17.65 33.51
N PRO A 160 45.58 18.25 33.39
CA PRO A 160 46.34 18.73 34.54
C PRO A 160 45.58 19.82 35.33
N PRO A 161 45.66 19.81 36.67
CA PRO A 161 45.04 20.86 37.50
C PRO A 161 45.70 22.22 37.20
N GLY A 162 44.88 23.24 36.91
CA GLY A 162 45.33 24.63 36.70
C GLY A 162 45.31 25.15 35.26
N SER A 163 44.88 24.34 34.29
CA SER A 163 44.65 24.78 32.91
C SER A 163 43.14 25.02 32.69
N PRO A 164 42.63 26.27 32.66
CA PRO A 164 41.33 26.56 32.09
C PRO A 164 41.48 26.43 30.57
N SER A 165 41.52 25.18 30.14
CA SER A 165 42.07 24.79 28.86
C SER A 165 41.21 25.37 27.74
N THR A 166 41.79 26.20 26.87
CA THR A 166 41.19 26.62 25.60
C THR A 166 40.66 25.42 24.81
N TYR A 167 41.26 24.23 25.00
CA TYR A 167 40.79 22.95 24.48
C TYR A 167 39.44 22.49 25.07
N MET A 168 39.12 22.84 26.32
CA MET A 168 37.83 22.53 26.94
C MET A 168 36.69 23.32 26.31
N LEU A 169 36.94 24.58 25.92
CA LEU A 169 35.96 25.42 25.20
C LEU A 169 35.83 24.99 23.73
N LEU A 170 36.96 24.78 23.04
CA LEU A 170 36.96 24.34 21.64
C LEU A 170 36.38 22.94 21.48
N CYS A 171 36.81 21.94 22.26
CA CYS A 171 36.24 20.59 22.21
C CYS A 171 34.84 20.53 22.81
N GLY A 172 34.57 21.29 23.87
CA GLY A 172 33.28 21.34 24.54
C GLY A 172 32.15 21.81 23.64
N LEU A 173 32.41 22.73 22.70
CA LEU A 173 31.38 23.22 21.77
C LEU A 173 31.43 22.53 20.39
N SER A 174 32.62 22.22 19.87
CA SER A 174 32.75 21.62 18.53
C SER A 174 32.25 20.18 18.46
N MET A 175 32.47 19.37 19.50
CA MET A 175 32.05 17.96 19.50
C MET A 175 30.53 17.76 19.53
N PRO A 176 29.75 18.48 20.35
CA PRO A 176 28.28 18.46 20.27
C PRO A 176 27.73 18.86 18.90
N LEU A 177 28.34 19.86 18.24
CA LEU A 177 27.95 20.32 16.91
C LEU A 177 28.19 19.22 15.86
N LEU A 178 29.33 18.54 15.92
CA LEU A 178 29.64 17.41 15.04
C LEU A 178 28.71 16.21 15.30
N ALA A 179 28.46 15.89 16.57
CA ALA A 179 27.52 14.83 16.96
C ALA A 179 26.09 15.12 16.48
N PHE A 180 25.64 16.36 16.59
CA PHE A 180 24.35 16.80 16.05
C PHE A 180 24.31 16.66 14.52
N GLY A 181 25.34 17.15 13.83
CA GLY A 181 25.44 17.07 12.36
C GLY A 181 25.44 15.63 11.84
N LEU A 182 26.17 14.73 12.50
CA LEU A 182 26.22 13.31 12.16
C LEU A 182 24.89 12.60 12.45
N GLY A 183 24.26 12.89 13.59
CA GLY A 183 22.93 12.39 13.92
C GLY A 183 21.87 12.87 12.92
N TRP A 184 21.93 14.13 12.51
CA TRP A 184 21.04 14.69 11.50
C TRP A 184 21.20 14.03 10.12
N ALA A 185 22.46 13.87 9.67
CA ALA A 185 22.78 13.25 8.39
C ALA A 185 22.38 11.77 8.34
N THR A 186 22.62 11.02 9.41
CA THR A 186 22.22 9.61 9.51
C THR A 186 20.71 9.44 9.49
N ILE A 187 19.94 10.30 10.17
CA ILE A 187 18.47 10.28 10.08
C ILE A 187 18.02 10.58 8.64
N GLY A 188 18.65 11.55 7.98
CA GLY A 188 18.35 11.91 6.61
C GLY A 188 18.65 10.80 5.59
N PHE A 189 19.71 10.01 5.81
CA PHE A 189 20.12 8.93 4.92
C PHE A 189 19.34 7.63 5.17
N VAL A 190 19.16 7.23 6.43
CA VAL A 190 18.51 5.95 6.80
C VAL A 190 17.00 6.01 6.60
N TYR A 191 16.38 7.18 6.85
CA TYR A 191 14.93 7.33 6.79
C TYR A 191 14.46 8.24 5.64
N GLY A 192 15.37 8.80 4.85
CA GLY A 192 15.02 9.60 3.68
C GLY A 192 14.88 8.73 2.44
N GLY A 193 13.63 8.53 1.99
CA GLY A 193 13.29 7.82 0.76
C GLY A 193 11.91 8.26 0.25
N ASP A 194 11.70 8.17 -1.06
CA ASP A 194 10.41 8.33 -1.75
C ASP A 194 9.72 9.70 -1.67
N GLY A 195 10.49 10.79 -1.52
CA GLY A 195 9.96 12.16 -1.61
C GLY A 195 9.09 12.61 -0.44
N VAL A 196 8.97 11.80 0.62
CA VAL A 196 8.28 12.15 1.85
C VAL A 196 9.24 12.89 2.79
N PRO A 197 8.90 14.09 3.31
CA PRO A 197 9.75 14.82 4.24
C PRO A 197 9.86 14.08 5.58
N VAL A 198 11.09 13.74 5.97
CA VAL A 198 11.39 13.09 7.25
C VAL A 198 11.25 14.08 8.41
N ASP A 199 10.50 13.72 9.45
CA ASP A 199 10.44 14.49 10.70
C ASP A 199 11.72 14.30 11.54
N ARG A 200 12.63 15.27 11.46
CA ARG A 200 13.98 15.21 12.03
C ARG A 200 14.11 15.84 13.43
N THR A 201 13.02 16.38 14.00
CA THR A 201 12.94 17.02 15.34
C THR A 201 14.25 17.73 15.78
N PRO A 202 14.68 18.82 15.12
CA PRO A 202 15.98 19.46 15.34
C PRO A 202 16.21 19.91 16.78
N VAL A 203 15.16 20.43 17.43
CA VAL A 203 15.21 20.89 18.83
C VAL A 203 15.63 19.78 19.78
N LEU A 204 15.14 18.56 19.57
CA LEU A 204 15.49 17.40 20.40
C LEU A 204 16.97 17.02 20.24
N GLY A 205 17.47 17.04 19.00
CA GLY A 205 18.89 16.76 18.73
C GLY A 205 19.81 17.80 19.37
N VAL A 206 19.46 19.09 19.29
CA VAL A 206 20.20 20.16 19.95
C VAL A 206 20.23 19.97 21.47
N VAL A 207 19.07 19.70 22.09
CA VAL A 207 18.99 19.47 23.54
C VAL A 207 19.83 18.26 23.96
N ALA A 208 19.70 17.13 23.24
CA ALA A 208 20.43 15.91 23.55
C ALA A 208 21.96 16.10 23.43
N CYS A 209 22.42 16.76 22.35
CA CYS A 209 23.85 16.97 22.11
C CYS A 209 24.46 18.04 23.04
N LEU A 210 23.70 19.03 23.48
CA LEU A 210 24.18 20.06 24.41
C LEU A 210 24.12 19.65 25.88
N THR A 211 23.29 18.67 26.26
CA THR A 211 23.15 18.19 27.65
C THR A 211 24.50 17.84 28.30
N PRO A 212 25.41 17.08 27.65
CA PRO A 212 26.73 16.79 28.21
C PRO A 212 27.55 18.04 28.56
N VAL A 213 27.52 19.06 27.70
CA VAL A 213 28.24 20.33 27.92
C VAL A 213 27.68 21.07 29.12
N LEU A 214 26.35 21.16 29.21
CA LEU A 214 25.67 21.81 30.32
C LEU A 214 26.00 21.12 31.66
N LEU A 215 26.06 19.78 31.65
CA LEU A 215 26.42 18.98 32.81
C LEU A 215 27.87 19.22 33.24
N THR A 216 28.81 19.26 32.28
CA THR A 216 30.23 19.55 32.53
C THR A 216 30.42 20.97 33.07
N CYS A 217 29.76 21.97 32.50
CA CYS A 217 29.80 23.36 32.99
C CYS A 217 29.19 23.51 34.39
N ALA A 218 28.10 22.79 34.68
CA ALA A 218 27.51 22.78 36.01
C ALA A 218 28.45 22.13 37.03
N GLY A 219 29.11 21.03 36.67
CA GLY A 219 30.09 20.33 37.51
C GLY A 219 31.31 21.18 37.85
N THR A 220 31.89 21.87 36.85
CA THR A 220 33.04 22.76 37.09
C THR A 220 32.67 24.01 37.90
N GLY A 221 31.49 24.59 37.64
CA GLY A 221 30.96 25.70 38.43
C GLY A 221 30.72 25.32 39.90
N LEU A 222 30.18 24.11 40.14
CA LEU A 222 29.99 23.59 41.50
C LEU A 222 31.34 23.38 42.21
N GLN A 223 32.33 22.79 41.54
CA GLN A 223 33.67 22.60 42.09
C GLN A 223 34.36 23.93 42.44
N ALA A 224 34.16 24.97 41.63
CA ALA A 224 34.70 26.31 41.89
C ALA A 224 34.03 27.03 43.08
N LEU A 225 32.83 26.62 43.49
CA LEU A 225 32.14 27.18 44.66
C LEU A 225 32.55 26.50 45.98
N PHE A 226 33.04 25.25 45.92
CA PHE A 226 33.39 24.45 47.10
C PHE A 226 34.90 24.30 47.36
N ASN A 227 35.74 24.80 46.45
CA ASN A 227 37.18 24.97 46.64
C ASN A 227 37.50 26.42 46.96
#